data_AF-A0A929XFT1-F1
#
_entry.id   AF-A0A929XFT1-F1
#
_cell.length_a   1.000
_cell.length_b   1.000
_cell.length_c   1.000
_cell.angle_alpha   90.00
_cell.angle_beta   90.00
_cell.angle_gamma   90.00
#
_symmetry.space_group_name_H-M   'P 1'
#
loop_
_entity.id
_entity.type
_entity.pdbx_description
1 polymer ?
#
loop_
_entity_poly.entity_id
_entity_poly.type
_entity_poly.pdbx_seq_one_letter_code
_entity_poly.pdbx_strand_id
1 'polypeptide(L)'
;MKKYGYIAGALFNEGEIAQRISEGKALREKMPEVEWYNPIEAPVNDKSKLPTAKDIFSLDTDYVLKSDYMLADLSREDLGVSMELGIALGIEIARKVIETALKQEVENMGFLTCDESKHCCEKDCNCSKVKMDLTDDEIKKRKEIIGNVKENILKNISKMGVKERKIVAHNSDIRIATAGEYSDIHIPYGYNQYVVGGLESFNISIEKNSSDAIEKLKDM
;
A
#
# COMPACT_ATOMS: atom_id res chain seq x y z
N MET A 1 -15.19 4.29 11.72
CA MET A 1 -15.19 3.01 10.97
C MET A 1 -14.14 2.12 11.61
N LYS A 2 -14.42 0.84 11.84
CA LYS A 2 -13.45 -0.09 12.46
C LYS A 2 -12.19 -0.16 11.60
N LYS A 3 -11.00 -0.15 12.22
CA LYS A 3 -9.71 -0.26 11.54
C LYS A 3 -9.23 -1.70 11.55
N TYR A 4 -8.55 -2.11 10.50
CA TYR A 4 -8.05 -3.47 10.35
C TYR A 4 -6.54 -3.47 10.13
N GLY A 5 -5.87 -4.47 10.69
CA GLY A 5 -4.43 -4.65 10.56
C GLY A 5 -4.10 -6.03 10.01
N TYR A 6 -3.02 -6.14 9.24
CA TYR A 6 -2.52 -7.41 8.70
C TYR A 6 -1.08 -7.64 9.15
N ILE A 7 -0.76 -8.87 9.58
CA ILE A 7 0.59 -9.27 9.96
C ILE A 7 1.12 -10.22 8.89
N ALA A 8 2.06 -9.74 8.10
CA ALA A 8 2.78 -10.49 7.08
C ALA A 8 4.11 -10.98 7.64
N GLY A 9 4.35 -12.28 7.60
CA GLY A 9 5.64 -12.86 7.99
C GLY A 9 5.67 -14.36 7.75
N ALA A 10 6.88 -14.92 7.73
CA ALA A 10 7.07 -16.37 7.63
C ALA A 10 6.41 -17.11 8.81
N LEU A 11 5.97 -18.34 8.56
CA LEU A 11 5.10 -19.15 9.44
C LEU A 11 5.44 -20.66 9.44
N PHE A 12 6.62 -21.04 8.97
CA PHE A 12 6.93 -22.44 8.65
C PHE A 12 7.56 -23.21 9.82
N ASN A 13 8.21 -22.51 10.76
CA ASN A 13 8.83 -23.13 11.92
C ASN A 13 8.38 -22.51 13.25
N GLU A 14 8.72 -23.17 14.35
CA GLU A 14 8.30 -22.78 15.71
C GLU A 14 8.75 -21.38 16.09
N GLY A 15 9.95 -20.95 15.67
CA GLY A 15 10.47 -19.62 15.96
C GLY A 15 9.67 -18.52 15.23
N GLU A 16 9.39 -18.76 13.95
CA GLU A 16 8.55 -17.88 13.12
C GLU A 16 7.12 -17.77 13.68
N ILE A 17 6.53 -18.89 14.08
CA ILE A 17 5.21 -18.94 14.71
C ILE A 17 5.19 -18.15 16.02
N ALA A 18 6.17 -18.39 16.89
CA ALA A 18 6.28 -17.68 18.17
C ALA A 18 6.43 -16.17 17.95
N GLN A 19 7.20 -15.76 16.94
CA GLN A 19 7.37 -14.37 16.56
C GLN A 19 6.04 -13.74 16.12
N ARG A 20 5.28 -14.38 15.22
CA ARG A 20 3.97 -13.87 14.77
C ARG A 20 2.95 -13.76 15.89
N ILE A 21 2.94 -14.71 16.83
CA ILE A 21 2.06 -14.65 18.01
C ILE A 21 2.45 -13.47 18.92
N SER A 22 3.75 -13.29 19.16
CA SER A 22 4.30 -12.19 19.96
C SER A 22 3.97 -10.83 19.36
N GLU A 23 4.16 -10.66 18.05
CA GLU A 23 3.81 -9.44 17.31
C GLU A 23 2.31 -9.16 17.37
N GLY A 24 1.46 -10.17 17.13
CA GLY A 24 0.01 -10.02 17.23
C GLY A 24 -0.43 -9.57 18.62
N LYS A 25 0.20 -10.10 19.69
CA LYS A 25 -0.05 -9.65 21.06
C LYS A 25 0.37 -8.18 21.25
N ALA A 26 1.59 -7.82 20.87
CA ALA A 26 2.11 -6.47 21.03
C ALA A 26 1.29 -5.41 20.26
N LEU A 27 0.88 -5.74 19.04
CA LEU A 27 0.02 -4.90 18.20
C LEU A 27 -1.36 -4.69 18.83
N ARG A 28 -1.99 -5.74 19.36
CA ARG A 28 -3.28 -5.66 20.06
C ARG A 28 -3.18 -4.86 21.37
N GLU A 29 -2.04 -4.90 22.05
CA GLU A 29 -1.79 -4.09 23.26
C GLU A 29 -1.56 -2.61 22.94
N LYS A 30 -0.81 -2.31 21.87
CA LYS A 30 -0.42 -0.93 21.51
C LYS A 30 -1.44 -0.19 20.64
N MET A 31 -2.21 -0.92 19.83
CA MET A 31 -3.24 -0.41 18.93
C MET A 31 -4.55 -1.21 19.11
N PRO A 32 -5.17 -1.17 20.32
CA PRO A 32 -6.36 -1.97 20.64
C PRO A 32 -7.61 -1.62 19.81
N GLU A 33 -7.61 -0.44 19.17
CA GLU A 33 -8.66 0.01 18.25
C GLU A 33 -8.61 -0.66 16.87
N VAL A 34 -7.50 -1.34 16.55
CA VAL A 34 -7.29 -2.04 15.28
C VAL A 34 -7.57 -3.53 15.46
N GLU A 35 -8.41 -4.09 14.58
CA GLU A 35 -8.62 -5.53 14.50
C GLU A 35 -7.50 -6.16 13.68
N TRP A 36 -6.53 -6.75 14.38
CA TRP A 36 -5.37 -7.42 13.78
C TRP A 36 -5.70 -8.83 13.32
N TYR A 37 -5.51 -9.07 12.03
CA TYR A 37 -5.48 -10.40 11.44
C TYR A 37 -4.04 -10.93 11.41
N ASN A 38 -3.89 -12.16 11.92
CA ASN A 38 -2.64 -12.89 11.94
C ASN A 38 -2.87 -14.25 11.26
N PRO A 39 -2.26 -14.53 10.10
CA PRO A 39 -2.57 -15.74 9.34
C PRO A 39 -2.39 -17.05 10.14
N ILE A 40 -1.48 -17.09 11.13
CA ILE A 40 -1.31 -18.28 11.97
C ILE A 40 -2.49 -18.57 12.89
N GLU A 41 -3.19 -17.52 13.33
CA GLU A 41 -4.36 -17.59 14.20
C GLU A 41 -5.66 -17.78 13.38
N ALA A 42 -5.56 -17.81 12.04
CA ALA A 42 -6.72 -17.88 11.16
C ALA A 42 -7.37 -19.27 11.17
N PRO A 43 -8.72 -19.36 11.06
CA PRO A 43 -9.44 -20.64 11.04
C PRO A 43 -9.02 -21.57 9.88
N VAL A 44 -8.52 -21.00 8.78
CA VAL A 44 -8.00 -21.77 7.63
C VAL A 44 -6.75 -22.54 8.00
N ASN A 45 -5.98 -22.09 8.99
CA ASN A 45 -4.76 -22.76 9.39
C ASN A 45 -4.99 -24.01 10.26
N ASP A 46 -6.26 -24.32 10.58
CA ASP A 46 -6.65 -25.61 11.15
C ASP A 46 -6.40 -26.74 10.14
N LYS A 47 -5.26 -27.41 10.29
CA LYS A 47 -4.81 -28.47 9.39
C LYS A 47 -5.74 -29.68 9.36
N SER A 48 -6.63 -29.84 10.35
CA SER A 48 -7.65 -30.89 10.33
C SER A 48 -8.71 -30.65 9.24
N LYS A 49 -8.89 -29.41 8.80
CA LYS A 49 -9.85 -29.03 7.75
C LYS A 49 -9.29 -29.15 6.34
N LEU A 50 -7.99 -29.42 6.19
CA LEU A 50 -7.30 -29.61 4.92
C LEU A 50 -7.67 -28.53 3.87
N PRO A 51 -7.48 -27.24 4.18
CA PRO A 51 -7.79 -26.16 3.23
C PRO A 51 -6.98 -26.31 1.94
N THR A 52 -7.55 -25.88 0.81
CA THR A 52 -6.78 -25.81 -0.44
C THR A 52 -5.88 -24.57 -0.44
N ALA A 53 -4.83 -24.60 -1.26
CA ALA A 53 -3.99 -23.41 -1.48
C ALA A 53 -4.80 -22.19 -1.98
N LYS A 54 -5.89 -22.44 -2.72
CA LYS A 54 -6.81 -21.39 -3.17
C LYS A 54 -7.59 -20.78 -2.01
N ASP A 55 -8.05 -21.59 -1.06
CA ASP A 55 -8.78 -21.09 0.11
C ASP A 55 -7.89 -20.20 0.98
N ILE A 56 -6.64 -20.61 1.19
CA ILE A 56 -5.63 -19.82 1.92
C ILE A 56 -5.38 -18.50 1.19
N PHE A 57 -5.05 -18.57 -0.10
CA PHE A 57 -4.78 -17.37 -0.90
C PHE A 57 -5.96 -16.38 -0.89
N SER A 58 -7.18 -16.86 -1.10
CA SER A 58 -8.36 -16.00 -1.11
C SER A 58 -8.60 -15.34 0.25
N LEU A 59 -8.49 -16.09 1.35
CA LEU A 59 -8.70 -15.55 2.69
C LEU A 59 -7.65 -14.49 3.02
N ASP A 60 -6.37 -14.81 2.85
CA ASP A 60 -5.28 -13.90 3.20
C ASP A 60 -5.32 -12.64 2.33
N THR A 61 -5.60 -12.79 1.03
CA THR A 61 -5.79 -11.66 0.12
C THR A 61 -6.95 -10.76 0.55
N ASP A 62 -8.09 -11.32 0.98
CA ASP A 62 -9.22 -10.53 1.46
C ASP A 62 -8.84 -9.68 2.67
N TYR A 63 -8.04 -10.23 3.59
CA TYR A 63 -7.56 -9.50 4.76
C TYR A 63 -6.47 -8.46 4.41
N VAL A 64 -5.58 -8.74 3.46
CA VAL A 64 -4.65 -7.74 2.89
C VAL A 64 -5.42 -6.58 2.26
N LEU A 65 -6.47 -6.87 1.49
CA LEU A 65 -7.27 -5.83 0.85
C LEU A 65 -8.07 -5.01 1.87
N LYS A 66 -8.58 -5.67 2.92
CA LYS A 66 -9.35 -5.06 4.01
C LYS A 66 -8.50 -4.22 4.95
N SER A 67 -7.22 -4.54 5.15
CA SER A 67 -6.36 -3.88 6.13
C SER A 67 -6.17 -2.39 5.86
N ASP A 68 -6.11 -1.59 6.92
CA ASP A 68 -5.67 -0.19 6.92
C ASP A 68 -4.19 -0.09 7.31
N TYR A 69 -3.71 -1.05 8.11
CA TYR A 69 -2.35 -1.16 8.61
C TYR A 69 -1.74 -2.50 8.21
N MET A 70 -0.44 -2.53 7.94
CA MET A 70 0.29 -3.76 7.66
C MET A 70 1.66 -3.73 8.34
N LEU A 71 1.96 -4.78 9.10
CA LEU A 71 3.30 -5.08 9.61
C LEU A 71 3.89 -6.19 8.73
N ALA A 72 5.09 -5.98 8.19
CA ALA A 72 5.73 -6.97 7.32
C ALA A 72 7.13 -7.37 7.80
N ASP A 73 7.33 -8.66 8.04
CA ASP A 73 8.62 -9.24 8.41
C ASP A 73 9.42 -9.63 7.16
N LEU A 74 10.53 -8.92 6.94
CA LEU A 74 11.49 -9.12 5.87
C LEU A 74 12.77 -9.83 6.34
N SER A 75 12.79 -10.43 7.52
CA SER A 75 14.00 -11.11 8.03
C SER A 75 14.31 -12.43 7.30
N ARG A 76 13.38 -12.94 6.51
CA ARG A 76 13.50 -14.15 5.69
C ARG A 76 13.07 -13.85 4.26
N GLU A 77 13.68 -14.53 3.30
CA GLU A 77 13.19 -14.53 1.92
C GLU A 77 11.91 -15.36 1.82
N ASP A 78 10.81 -14.77 2.26
CA ASP A 78 9.49 -15.37 2.22
C ASP A 78 8.73 -14.89 0.96
N LEU A 79 8.43 -15.83 0.06
CA LEU A 79 7.69 -15.54 -1.17
C LEU A 79 6.24 -15.15 -0.89
N GLY A 80 5.64 -15.65 0.19
CA GLY A 80 4.30 -15.28 0.62
C GLY A 80 4.25 -13.81 1.04
N VAL A 81 5.17 -13.38 1.91
CA VAL A 81 5.30 -11.97 2.32
C VAL A 81 5.54 -11.05 1.12
N SER A 82 6.39 -11.49 0.19
CA SER A 82 6.65 -10.73 -1.05
C SER A 82 5.38 -10.59 -1.91
N MET A 83 4.54 -11.63 -1.99
CA MET A 83 3.27 -11.60 -2.71
C MET A 83 2.25 -10.68 -2.02
N GLU A 84 2.13 -10.74 -0.70
CA GLU A 84 1.25 -9.89 0.10
C GLU A 84 1.60 -8.41 -0.07
N LEU A 85 2.89 -8.06 0.02
CA LEU A 85 3.39 -6.71 -0.25
C LEU A 85 3.14 -6.30 -1.70
N GLY A 86 3.37 -7.19 -2.66
CA GLY A 86 3.08 -6.94 -4.08
C GLY A 86 1.61 -6.61 -4.33
N ILE A 87 0.69 -7.32 -3.69
CA ILE A 87 -0.76 -7.04 -3.77
C ILE A 87 -1.06 -5.68 -3.12
N ALA A 88 -0.55 -5.44 -1.91
CA ALA A 88 -0.80 -4.19 -1.18
C ALA A 88 -0.31 -2.96 -1.97
N LEU A 89 0.93 -2.99 -2.44
CA LEU A 89 1.54 -1.93 -3.25
C LEU A 89 0.87 -1.79 -4.62
N GLY A 90 0.53 -2.92 -5.27
CA GLY A 90 -0.17 -2.92 -6.55
C GLY A 90 -1.49 -2.17 -6.50
N ILE A 91 -2.24 -2.31 -5.41
CA ILE A 91 -3.47 -1.56 -5.17
C ILE A 91 -3.20 -0.06 -4.97
N GLU A 92 -2.13 0.30 -4.28
CA GLU A 92 -1.75 1.70 -4.11
C GLU A 92 -1.30 2.35 -5.43
N ILE A 93 -0.58 1.61 -6.27
CA ILE A 93 -0.25 2.02 -7.65
C ILE A 93 -1.54 2.28 -8.42
N ALA A 94 -2.48 1.32 -8.40
CA ALA A 94 -3.76 1.46 -9.08
C ALA A 94 -4.54 2.70 -8.60
N ARG A 95 -4.57 2.94 -7.28
CA ARG A 95 -5.17 4.16 -6.70
C ARG A 95 -4.52 5.42 -7.26
N LYS A 96 -3.19 5.51 -7.24
CA LYS A 96 -2.43 6.68 -7.75
C LYS A 96 -2.70 6.93 -9.24
N VAL A 97 -2.77 5.87 -10.05
CA VAL A 97 -3.12 5.97 -11.48
C VAL A 97 -4.55 6.50 -11.66
N ILE A 98 -5.52 5.95 -10.93
CA ILE A 98 -6.92 6.40 -10.98
C ILE A 98 -7.02 7.87 -10.53
N GLU A 99 -6.36 8.25 -9.45
CA GLU A 99 -6.35 9.63 -8.95
C GLU A 99 -5.76 10.62 -9.95
N THR A 100 -4.68 10.22 -10.62
CA THR A 100 -4.02 11.04 -11.65
C THR A 100 -4.93 11.21 -12.86
N ALA A 101 -5.52 10.12 -13.35
CA ALA A 101 -6.45 10.15 -14.47
C ALA A 101 -7.69 11.01 -14.14
N LEU A 102 -8.28 10.84 -12.95
CA LEU A 102 -9.38 11.67 -12.49
C LEU A 102 -8.98 13.14 -12.44
N LYS A 103 -7.80 13.46 -11.90
CA LYS A 103 -7.31 14.85 -11.85
C LYS A 103 -7.18 15.46 -13.25
N GLN A 104 -6.65 14.71 -14.21
CA GLN A 104 -6.53 15.15 -15.60
C GLN A 104 -7.90 15.38 -16.26
N GLU A 105 -8.85 14.46 -16.09
CA GLU A 105 -10.21 14.63 -16.61
C GLU A 105 -10.91 15.85 -15.99
N VAL A 106 -10.71 16.08 -14.70
CA VAL A 106 -11.16 17.28 -14.00
C VAL A 106 -10.57 18.56 -14.58
N GLU A 107 -9.27 18.58 -14.86
CA GLU A 107 -8.58 19.71 -15.48
C GLU A 107 -9.10 19.95 -16.91
N ASN A 108 -9.29 18.89 -17.70
CA ASN A 108 -9.84 18.95 -19.05
C ASN A 108 -11.30 19.45 -19.09
N MET A 109 -12.13 19.05 -18.11
CA MET A 109 -13.51 19.55 -17.95
C MET A 109 -13.55 21.02 -17.49
N GLY A 110 -12.53 21.46 -16.76
CA GLY A 110 -12.38 22.83 -16.28
C GLY A 110 -11.86 23.81 -17.33
N PHE A 111 -11.01 23.36 -18.25
CA PHE A 111 -10.30 24.23 -19.18
C PHE A 111 -9.94 23.53 -20.49
N LEU A 112 -10.64 23.88 -21.57
CA LEU A 112 -10.03 23.92 -22.90
C LEU A 112 -9.19 25.19 -22.98
N THR A 113 -8.01 25.21 -22.37
CA THR A 113 -6.98 26.19 -22.77
C THR A 113 -6.07 25.50 -23.76
N CYS A 114 -6.22 25.85 -25.05
CA CYS A 114 -5.14 25.64 -26.00
C CYS A 114 -3.89 26.28 -25.39
N ASP A 115 -2.84 25.49 -25.25
CA ASP A 115 -1.52 25.98 -24.88
C ASP A 115 -1.08 26.98 -25.96
N GLU A 116 -1.15 28.28 -25.64
CA GLU A 116 -0.77 29.36 -26.57
C GLU A 116 0.71 29.24 -27.00
N SER A 117 1.52 28.45 -26.29
CA SER A 117 2.93 28.21 -26.61
C SER A 117 3.15 27.17 -27.73
N LYS A 118 2.15 26.34 -28.05
CA LYS A 118 2.18 25.48 -29.24
C LYS A 118 1.69 26.27 -30.43
N HIS A 119 2.65 26.97 -31.03
CA HIS A 119 2.53 27.71 -32.28
C HIS A 119 1.72 26.90 -33.32
N CYS A 120 0.43 27.19 -33.42
CA CYS A 120 -0.42 26.75 -34.51
C CYS A 120 -0.04 27.55 -35.76
N CYS A 121 1.16 27.29 -36.25
CA CYS A 121 1.52 27.61 -37.61
C CYS A 121 0.89 26.55 -38.50
N GLU A 122 0.29 27.03 -39.58
CA GLU A 122 -0.27 26.25 -40.69
C GLU A 122 -1.73 25.84 -40.53
N LYS A 123 -2.42 25.94 -41.65
CA LYS A 123 -3.83 26.37 -41.79
C LYS A 123 -4.86 25.26 -41.55
N ASP A 124 -4.49 24.18 -40.85
CA ASP A 124 -5.32 22.97 -40.71
C ASP A 124 -5.43 22.47 -39.26
N CYS A 125 -5.44 23.37 -38.27
CA CYS A 125 -5.84 22.98 -36.92
C CYS A 125 -7.37 22.97 -36.81
N ASN A 126 -7.97 21.78 -36.90
CA ASN A 126 -9.40 21.55 -36.64
C ASN A 126 -9.71 21.60 -35.12
N CYS A 127 -9.14 22.58 -34.41
CA CYS A 127 -9.51 22.88 -33.03
C CYS A 127 -10.89 23.54 -33.06
N SER A 128 -11.93 22.75 -32.77
CA SER A 128 -13.28 23.24 -32.51
C SER A 128 -13.24 24.23 -31.33
N LYS A 129 -13.08 25.52 -31.65
CA LYS A 129 -13.10 26.63 -30.70
C LYS A 129 -14.45 26.66 -30.00
N VAL A 130 -14.50 26.20 -28.75
CA VAL A 130 -15.51 26.64 -27.79
C VAL A 130 -14.77 27.34 -26.66
N LYS A 131 -14.45 28.63 -26.86
CA LYS A 131 -14.18 29.51 -25.73
C LYS A 131 -15.51 29.69 -25.02
N MET A 132 -15.73 28.95 -23.94
CA MET A 132 -16.87 29.19 -23.07
C MET A 132 -16.53 30.43 -22.24
N ASP A 133 -17.15 31.58 -22.56
CA ASP A 133 -17.15 32.74 -21.69
C ASP A 133 -17.95 32.38 -20.43
N LEU A 134 -17.27 31.81 -19.44
CA LEU A 134 -17.82 31.46 -18.14
C LEU A 134 -17.55 32.58 -17.16
N THR A 135 -18.55 32.91 -16.36
CA THR A 135 -18.39 33.79 -15.21
C THR A 135 -17.59 33.10 -14.10
N ASP A 136 -16.96 33.89 -13.23
CA ASP A 136 -16.22 33.36 -12.06
C ASP A 136 -17.10 32.47 -11.16
N ASP A 137 -18.38 32.81 -11.02
CA ASP A 137 -19.36 32.04 -10.26
C ASP A 137 -19.66 30.68 -10.90
N GLU A 138 -19.75 30.61 -12.23
CA GLU A 138 -19.91 29.35 -12.96
C GLU A 138 -18.66 28.46 -12.85
N ILE A 139 -17.48 29.07 -12.93
CA ILE A 139 -16.20 28.37 -12.70
C ILE A 139 -16.16 27.79 -11.28
N LYS A 140 -16.54 28.59 -10.28
CA LYS A 140 -16.58 28.15 -8.87
C LYS A 140 -17.54 26.98 -8.67
N LYS A 141 -18.77 27.08 -9.21
CA LYS A 141 -19.78 26.02 -9.10
C LYS A 141 -19.34 24.72 -9.79
N ARG A 142 -18.67 24.82 -10.94
CA ARG A 142 -18.10 23.66 -11.63
C ARG A 142 -17.00 22.99 -10.81
N LYS A 143 -16.06 23.76 -10.24
CA LYS A 143 -15.01 23.24 -9.37
C LYS A 143 -15.59 22.48 -8.17
N GLU A 144 -16.67 22.99 -7.58
CA GLU A 144 -17.38 22.33 -6.48
C GLU A 144 -18.01 21.00 -6.90
N ILE A 145 -18.76 20.98 -8.00
CA ILE A 145 -19.36 19.74 -8.55
C ILE A 145 -18.26 18.70 -8.82
N ILE A 146 -17.17 19.13 -9.44
CA ILE A 146 -16.06 18.26 -9.77
C ILE A 146 -15.36 17.71 -8.51
N GLY A 147 -15.16 18.56 -7.50
CA GLY A 147 -14.64 18.14 -6.19
C GLY A 147 -15.51 17.04 -5.56
N ASN A 148 -16.83 17.24 -5.57
CA ASN A 148 -17.78 16.27 -5.04
C ASN A 148 -17.79 14.95 -5.83
N VAL A 149 -17.66 14.99 -7.16
CA VAL A 149 -17.55 13.78 -8.00
C VAL A 149 -16.26 13.02 -7.67
N LYS A 150 -15.13 13.72 -7.57
CA LYS A 150 -13.84 13.12 -7.20
C LYS A 150 -13.93 12.43 -5.83
N GLU A 151 -14.44 13.13 -4.82
CA GLU A 151 -14.57 12.57 -3.47
C GLU A 151 -15.47 11.32 -3.45
N ASN A 152 -16.60 11.35 -4.16
CA ASN A 152 -17.48 10.20 -4.26
C ASN A 152 -16.84 8.99 -4.94
N ILE A 153 -16.09 9.20 -6.03
CA ILE A 153 -15.36 8.13 -6.70
C ILE A 153 -14.31 7.53 -5.78
N LEU A 154 -13.47 8.36 -5.14
CA LEU A 154 -12.43 7.91 -4.21
C LEU A 154 -13.01 7.12 -3.03
N LYS A 155 -14.13 7.60 -2.48
CA LYS A 155 -14.86 6.91 -1.41
C LYS A 155 -15.40 5.56 -1.86
N ASN A 156 -15.86 5.43 -3.10
CA ASN A 156 -16.40 4.18 -3.63
C ASN A 156 -15.29 3.17 -3.94
N ILE A 157 -14.19 3.57 -4.58
CA ILE A 157 -13.06 2.66 -4.84
C ILE A 157 -12.40 2.21 -3.52
N SER A 158 -12.37 3.07 -2.50
CA SER A 158 -11.89 2.72 -1.16
C SER A 158 -12.69 1.59 -0.52
N LYS A 159 -14.03 1.56 -0.72
CA LYS A 159 -14.88 0.44 -0.27
C LYS A 159 -14.61 -0.86 -1.01
N MET A 160 -14.01 -0.80 -2.21
CA MET A 160 -13.59 -1.96 -2.98
C MET A 160 -12.17 -2.42 -2.61
N GLY A 161 -11.58 -1.86 -1.55
CA GLY A 161 -10.20 -2.19 -1.13
C GLY A 161 -9.14 -1.35 -1.83
N VAL A 162 -9.50 -0.46 -2.76
CA VAL A 162 -8.54 0.46 -3.41
C VAL A 162 -8.33 1.68 -2.52
N LYS A 163 -7.51 1.49 -1.50
CA LYS A 163 -7.17 2.49 -0.49
C LYS A 163 -5.68 2.48 -0.20
N GLU A 164 -5.21 3.60 0.34
CA GLU A 164 -3.88 3.71 0.93
C GLU A 164 -3.82 2.89 2.21
N ARG A 165 -2.69 2.19 2.42
CA ARG A 165 -2.41 1.42 3.62
C ARG A 165 -1.18 2.00 4.30
N LYS A 166 -1.19 1.97 5.64
CA LYS A 166 -0.02 2.29 6.44
C LYS A 166 0.79 1.03 6.60
N ILE A 167 1.91 0.95 5.89
CA ILE A 167 2.78 -0.22 5.88
C ILE A 167 4.07 0.15 6.61
N VAL A 168 4.48 -0.70 7.54
CA VAL A 168 5.83 -0.67 8.11
C VAL A 168 6.42 -2.06 8.00
N ALA A 169 7.62 -2.14 7.46
CA ALA A 169 8.38 -3.37 7.40
C ALA A 169 9.43 -3.41 8.51
N HIS A 170 9.87 -4.60 8.89
CA HIS A 170 11.09 -4.77 9.67
C HIS A 170 11.97 -5.87 9.09
N ASN A 171 13.28 -5.73 9.28
CA ASN A 171 14.23 -6.80 9.02
C ASN A 171 15.10 -6.98 10.26
N SER A 172 14.83 -8.04 11.02
CA SER A 172 15.52 -8.35 12.27
C SER A 172 16.81 -9.16 12.09
N ASP A 173 17.36 -9.24 10.88
CA ASP A 173 18.69 -9.79 10.68
C ASP A 173 19.74 -8.89 11.35
N ILE A 174 20.25 -9.35 12.49
CA ILE A 174 21.22 -8.64 13.32
C ILE A 174 22.51 -8.28 12.56
N ARG A 175 22.80 -8.96 11.44
CA ARG A 175 24.01 -8.74 10.66
C ARG A 175 23.93 -7.47 9.82
N ILE A 176 22.72 -7.01 9.47
CA ILE A 176 22.51 -5.85 8.59
C ILE A 176 23.09 -4.58 9.22
N ALA A 177 22.90 -4.38 10.52
CA ALA A 177 23.37 -3.17 11.21
C ALA A 177 24.90 -2.99 11.16
N THR A 178 25.64 -4.09 11.06
CA THR A 178 27.11 -4.14 11.02
C THR A 178 27.63 -4.56 9.63
N ALA A 179 26.78 -4.51 8.61
CA ALA A 179 27.14 -4.95 7.27
C ALA A 179 28.28 -4.08 6.72
N GLY A 180 29.40 -4.72 6.36
CA GLY A 180 30.60 -4.04 5.88
C GLY A 180 31.68 -3.79 6.95
N GLU A 181 31.42 -4.09 8.21
CA GLU A 181 32.39 -3.93 9.31
C GLU A 181 33.20 -5.21 9.62
N TYR A 182 32.85 -6.34 9.01
CA TYR A 182 33.54 -7.62 9.22
C TYR A 182 34.74 -7.76 8.27
N SER A 183 35.92 -8.00 8.84
CA SER A 183 37.18 -8.17 8.07
C SER A 183 37.29 -9.54 7.39
N ASP A 184 36.71 -10.60 7.98
CA ASP A 184 36.97 -11.99 7.57
C ASP A 184 35.70 -12.86 7.46
N ILE A 185 34.52 -12.28 7.68
CA ILE A 185 33.23 -12.99 7.59
C ILE A 185 32.47 -12.46 6.38
N HIS A 186 32.24 -13.34 5.41
CA HIS A 186 31.34 -13.04 4.29
C HIS A 186 29.90 -13.05 4.80
N ILE A 187 29.29 -11.88 4.93
CA ILE A 187 27.85 -11.77 5.15
C ILE A 187 27.16 -12.09 3.81
N PRO A 188 26.33 -13.13 3.71
CA PRO A 188 25.61 -13.44 2.48
C PRO A 188 24.77 -12.23 2.05
N TYR A 189 24.81 -11.93 0.75
CA TYR A 189 24.30 -10.70 0.16
C TYR A 189 22.79 -10.55 0.30
N GLY A 190 22.40 -9.34 0.76
CA GLY A 190 21.29 -8.51 0.28
C GLY A 190 19.89 -9.12 0.22
N TYR A 191 18.95 -8.49 0.94
CA TYR A 191 17.53 -8.69 0.67
C TYR A 191 17.19 -8.30 -0.78
N ASN A 192 16.13 -8.89 -1.35
CA ASN A 192 15.74 -8.64 -2.73
C ASN A 192 15.55 -7.13 -2.99
N GLN A 193 16.46 -6.54 -3.77
CA GLN A 193 16.50 -5.09 -4.02
C GLN A 193 15.27 -4.57 -4.77
N TYR A 194 14.58 -5.42 -5.53
CA TYR A 194 13.31 -5.06 -6.16
C TYR A 194 12.21 -4.82 -5.11
N VAL A 195 12.16 -5.66 -4.05
CA VAL A 195 11.23 -5.48 -2.94
C VAL A 195 11.59 -4.23 -2.14
N VAL A 196 12.87 -4.04 -1.81
CA VAL A 196 13.35 -2.84 -1.09
C VAL A 196 13.00 -1.56 -1.85
N GLY A 197 13.37 -1.47 -3.14
CA GLY A 197 13.06 -0.31 -3.97
C GLY A 197 11.55 -0.07 -4.13
N GLY A 198 10.75 -1.15 -4.13
CA GLY A 198 9.29 -1.06 -4.08
C GLY A 198 8.78 -0.37 -2.82
N LEU A 199 9.30 -0.73 -1.64
CA LEU A 199 8.93 -0.10 -0.37
C LEU A 199 9.40 1.36 -0.30
N GLU A 200 10.65 1.63 -0.69
CA GLU A 200 11.22 2.98 -0.68
C GLU A 200 10.46 3.94 -1.61
N SER A 201 10.02 3.46 -2.78
CA SER A 201 9.20 4.26 -3.72
C SER A 201 7.85 4.71 -3.14
N PHE A 202 7.41 4.08 -2.04
CA PHE A 202 6.20 4.43 -1.30
C PHE A 202 6.51 5.07 0.06
N ASN A 203 7.76 5.45 0.32
CA ASN A 203 8.24 5.97 1.60
C ASN A 203 7.96 5.02 2.78
N ILE A 204 7.91 3.71 2.51
CA ILE A 204 7.74 2.68 3.54
C ILE A 204 9.12 2.40 4.14
N SER A 205 9.22 2.52 5.45
CA SER A 205 10.47 2.25 6.17
C SER A 205 10.63 0.76 6.49
N ILE A 206 11.89 0.35 6.57
CA ILE A 206 12.31 -0.96 7.05
C ILE A 206 13.01 -0.75 8.39
N GLU A 207 12.34 -1.07 9.49
CA GLU A 207 12.90 -0.94 10.83
C GLU A 207 13.80 -2.13 11.18
N LYS A 208 14.71 -1.92 12.13
CA LYS A 208 15.70 -2.94 12.54
C LYS A 208 15.10 -4.14 13.30
N ASN A 209 13.88 -4.02 13.81
CA ASN A 209 13.17 -5.08 14.52
C ASN A 209 11.66 -4.79 14.56
N SER A 210 10.88 -5.79 14.95
CA SER A 210 9.42 -5.69 15.03
C SER A 210 8.94 -4.70 16.08
N SER A 211 9.62 -4.55 17.22
CA SER A 211 9.22 -3.57 18.25
C SER A 211 9.25 -2.14 17.73
N ASP A 212 10.33 -1.75 17.03
CA ASP A 212 10.45 -0.41 16.44
C ASP A 212 9.45 -0.20 15.30
N ALA A 213 9.21 -1.24 14.49
CA ALA A 213 8.18 -1.19 13.46
C ALA A 213 6.78 -1.00 14.03
N ILE A 214 6.45 -1.67 15.13
CA ILE A 214 5.16 -1.55 15.80
C ILE A 214 4.99 -0.14 16.40
N GLU A 215 6.03 0.43 17.03
CA GLU A 215 5.97 1.82 17.53
C GLU A 215 5.72 2.79 16.38
N LYS A 216 6.45 2.63 15.27
CA LYS A 216 6.26 3.49 14.11
C LYS A 216 4.87 3.36 13.49
N LEU A 217 4.35 2.13 13.39
CA LEU A 217 3.02 1.88 12.83
C LEU A 217 1.91 2.52 13.66
N LYS A 218 2.10 2.59 14.99
CA LYS A 218 1.21 3.29 15.92
C LYS A 218 1.23 4.81 15.73
N ASP A 219 2.39 5.37 15.41
CA ASP A 219 2.57 6.82 15.24
C ASP A 219 2.09 7.34 13.87
N MET A 220 1.77 6.44 12.93
CA MET A 220 1.21 6.77 11.61
C MET A 220 -0.29 7.04 11.67
#